data_AF-A0A966W8U0-F1
#
_entry.id   AF-A0A966W8U0-F1
#
_cell.length_a   1.000
_cell.length_b   1.000
_cell.length_c   1.000
_cell.angle_alpha   90.00
_cell.angle_beta   90.00
_cell.angle_gamma   90.00
#
_symmetry.space_group_name_H-M   'P 1'
#
loop_
_entity.id
_entity.type
_entity.pdbx_description
1 polymer ?
#
loop_
_entity_poly.entity_id
_entity_poly.type
_entity_poly.pdbx_seq_one_letter_code
_entity_poly.pdbx_strand_id
1 'polypeptide(L)'
;LSACAYVSVRALGRTEHPLVIVFYFPLVGLVLTLPLVALDPVLPSAADALALVGVGLFTQLGQIGVTKGLLGMPAGRATAMGYGQVPLAALWGWLFFREPLDPDTALAAGLVLAATLLSLRRSPPSAATDR
;
A
#
# COMPACT_ATOMS: atom_id res chain seq x y z
N LEU A 1 13.84 2.32 -7.45
CA LEU A 1 13.88 2.24 -5.97
C LEU A 1 12.76 1.36 -5.42
N SER A 2 11.48 1.66 -5.67
CA SER A 2 10.36 0.86 -5.14
C SER A 2 10.38 -0.61 -5.56
N ALA A 3 10.78 -0.92 -6.81
CA ALA A 3 10.93 -2.30 -7.28
C ALA A 3 11.96 -3.11 -6.48
N CYS A 4 13.11 -2.51 -6.12
CA CYS A 4 14.13 -3.16 -5.31
C CYS A 4 13.61 -3.46 -3.90
N ALA A 5 12.88 -2.51 -3.29
CA ALA A 5 12.26 -2.71 -1.98
C ALA A 5 11.27 -3.88 -1.97
N TYR A 6 10.41 -3.99 -3.00
CA TYR A 6 9.47 -5.11 -3.10
C TYR A 6 10.16 -6.46 -3.30
N VAL A 7 11.24 -6.51 -4.07
CA VAL A 7 12.03 -7.74 -4.25
C VAL A 7 12.69 -8.16 -2.93
N SER A 8 13.28 -7.22 -2.19
CA SER A 8 13.86 -7.49 -0.87
C SER A 8 12.82 -7.96 0.15
N VAL A 9 11.66 -7.31 0.22
CA VAL A 9 10.54 -7.72 1.09
C VAL A 9 10.06 -9.14 0.75
N ARG A 10 9.96 -9.47 -0.53
CA ARG A 10 9.55 -10.81 -0.97
C ARG A 10 10.60 -11.89 -0.67
N ALA A 11 11.89 -11.55 -0.70
CA ALA A 11 12.95 -12.44 -0.27
C ALA A 11 12.90 -12.69 1.24
N LEU A 12 12.76 -11.64 2.05
CA LEU A 12 12.62 -11.75 3.52
C LEU A 12 11.34 -12.49 3.93
N GLY A 13 10.22 -12.31 3.23
CA GLY A 13 8.96 -13.00 3.52
C GLY A 13 9.00 -14.52 3.38
N ARG A 14 10.10 -15.09 2.84
CA ARG A 14 10.33 -16.54 2.79
C ARG A 14 10.93 -17.10 4.08
N THR A 15 11.55 -16.26 4.90
CA THR A 15 12.29 -16.64 6.11
C THR A 15 11.73 -16.00 7.37
N GLU A 16 11.19 -14.80 7.25
CA GLU A 16 10.72 -13.99 8.38
C GLU A 16 9.19 -13.93 8.46
N HIS A 17 8.69 -13.84 9.70
CA HIS A 17 7.26 -13.67 9.90
C HIS A 17 6.81 -12.31 9.34
N PRO A 18 5.71 -12.23 8.57
CA PRO A 18 5.29 -10.99 7.89
C PRO A 18 5.11 -9.76 8.80
N LEU A 19 4.70 -9.96 10.06
CA LEU A 19 4.63 -8.89 11.07
C LEU A 19 5.99 -8.23 11.35
N VAL A 20 7.09 -8.98 11.27
CA VAL A 20 8.45 -8.46 11.48
C VAL A 20 8.77 -7.46 10.36
N ILE A 21 8.49 -7.83 9.11
CA ILE A 21 8.77 -6.96 7.95
C ILE A 21 7.98 -5.65 8.05
N VAL A 22 6.68 -5.74 8.40
CA VAL A 22 5.80 -4.57 8.56
C VAL A 22 6.25 -3.66 9.71
N PHE A 23 6.86 -4.21 10.77
CA PHE A 23 7.37 -3.45 11.90
C PHE A 23 8.72 -2.77 11.59
N TYR A 24 9.66 -3.51 11.01
CA TYR A 24 11.03 -3.00 10.79
C TYR A 24 11.13 -2.00 9.62
N PHE A 25 10.26 -2.12 8.61
CA PHE A 25 10.26 -1.19 7.47
C PHE A 25 10.06 0.29 7.90
N PRO A 26 9.01 0.66 8.67
CA PRO A 26 8.85 2.02 9.18
C PRO A 26 9.89 2.38 10.25
N LEU A 27 10.42 1.43 11.02
CA LEU A 27 11.48 1.69 12.01
C LEU A 27 12.79 2.15 11.35
N VAL A 28 13.20 1.48 10.26
CA VAL A 28 14.36 1.92 9.47
C VAL A 28 14.09 3.27 8.84
N GLY A 29 12.87 3.50 8.32
CA GLY A 29 12.45 4.81 7.83
C GLY A 29 12.63 5.91 8.89
N LEU A 30 12.14 5.67 10.11
CA LEU A 30 12.28 6.60 11.24
C LEU A 30 13.75 6.96 11.50
N VAL A 31 14.63 5.97 11.65
CA VAL A 31 16.07 6.18 11.92
C VAL A 31 16.74 6.95 10.79
N LEU A 32 16.39 6.68 9.53
CA LEU A 32 16.98 7.38 8.39
C LEU A 32 16.47 8.82 8.25
N THR A 33 15.23 9.09 8.66
CA THR A 33 14.65 10.45 8.63
C THR A 33 15.01 11.29 9.85
N LEU A 34 15.39 10.68 10.98
CA LEU A 34 15.70 11.39 12.23
C LEU A 34 16.80 12.45 12.08
N PRO A 35 17.93 12.18 11.37
CA PRO A 35 18.97 13.20 11.15
C PRO A 35 18.46 14.38 10.33
N LEU A 36 17.56 14.16 9.37
CA LEU A 36 16.99 15.23 8.55
C LEU A 36 16.06 16.13 9.38
N VAL A 37 15.26 15.53 10.27
CA VAL A 37 14.42 16.29 11.22
C VAL A 37 15.28 17.07 12.22
N ALA A 38 16.44 16.53 12.61
CA ALA A 38 17.37 17.23 13.51
C ALA A 38 18.02 18.46 12.86
N LEU A 39 18.10 18.52 11.53
CA LEU A 39 18.63 19.69 10.80
C LEU A 39 17.63 20.86 10.75
N ASP A 40 16.32 20.57 10.72
CA ASP A 40 15.25 21.57 10.75
C ASP A 40 14.06 21.08 11.60
N PRO A 41 14.13 21.21 12.93
CA PRO A 41 13.14 20.65 13.83
C PRO A 41 11.83 21.42 13.80
N VAL A 42 10.79 20.82 13.23
CA VAL A 42 9.41 21.32 13.29
C VAL A 42 8.63 20.57 14.36
N LEU A 43 8.22 21.27 15.42
CA LEU A 43 7.36 20.71 16.46
C LEU A 43 5.90 20.71 15.99
N PRO A 44 5.24 19.54 15.91
CA PRO A 44 3.85 19.47 15.49
C PRO A 44 2.93 20.13 16.53
N SER A 45 1.85 20.77 16.06
CA SER A 45 0.77 21.17 16.96
C SER A 45 0.04 19.95 17.52
N ALA A 46 -0.80 20.13 18.55
CA ALA A 46 -1.60 19.02 19.09
C ALA A 46 -2.52 18.39 18.03
N ALA A 47 -3.01 19.19 17.08
CA ALA A 47 -3.82 18.70 15.97
C ALA A 47 -2.98 17.88 14.98
N ASP A 48 -1.78 18.34 14.64
CA ASP A 48 -0.86 17.61 13.74
C ASP A 48 -0.40 16.30 14.38
N ALA A 49 -0.10 16.31 15.68
CA ALA A 49 0.26 15.11 16.42
C ALA A 49 -0.87 14.06 16.40
N LEU A 50 -2.12 14.49 16.60
CA LEU A 50 -3.28 13.60 16.51
C LEU A 50 -3.45 13.05 15.09
N ALA A 51 -3.26 13.89 14.06
CA ALA A 51 -3.30 13.46 12.67
C ALA A 51 -2.20 12.43 12.35
N LEU A 52 -0.97 12.65 12.83
CA LEU A 52 0.15 11.71 12.67
C LEU A 52 -0.11 10.36 13.33
N VAL A 53 -0.71 10.35 14.53
CA VAL A 53 -1.15 9.11 15.18
C VAL A 53 -2.20 8.39 14.33
N GLY A 54 -3.17 9.13 13.78
CA GLY A 54 -4.15 8.59 12.84
C GLY A 54 -3.48 7.96 11.62
N VAL A 55 -2.56 8.67 10.96
CA VAL A 55 -1.79 8.16 9.82
C VAL A 55 -1.05 6.88 10.18
N GLY A 56 -0.38 6.83 11.34
CA GLY A 56 0.32 5.62 11.81
C GLY A 56 -0.61 4.43 12.00
N LEU A 57 -1.76 4.63 12.67
CA LEU A 57 -2.75 3.58 12.90
C LEU A 57 -3.34 3.05 11.59
N PHE A 58 -3.78 3.93 10.69
CA PHE A 58 -4.34 3.51 9.39
C PHE A 58 -3.29 2.84 8.51
N THR A 59 -2.04 3.32 8.54
CA THR A 59 -0.93 2.68 7.81
C THR A 59 -0.70 1.27 8.33
N GLN A 60 -0.66 1.07 9.65
CA GLN A 60 -0.47 -0.25 10.25
C GLN A 60 -1.61 -1.21 9.88
N LEU A 61 -2.86 -0.75 9.95
CA LEU A 61 -4.02 -1.54 9.54
C LEU A 61 -3.98 -1.91 8.04
N GLY A 62 -3.62 -0.95 7.19
CA GLY A 62 -3.45 -1.16 5.74
C GLY A 62 -2.36 -2.19 5.43
N GLN A 63 -1.21 -2.09 6.10
CA GLN A 63 -0.10 -3.03 5.94
C GLN A 63 -0.46 -4.46 6.37
N ILE A 64 -1.25 -4.62 7.44
CA ILE A 64 -1.78 -5.93 7.83
C ILE A 64 -2.68 -6.50 6.73
N GLY A 65 -3.55 -5.68 6.14
CA GLY A 65 -4.42 -6.07 5.03
C GLY A 65 -3.65 -6.55 3.80
N VAL A 66 -2.65 -5.75 3.36
CA VAL A 66 -1.76 -6.12 2.24
C VAL A 66 -1.03 -7.42 2.53
N THR A 67 -0.48 -7.54 3.74
CA THR A 67 0.26 -8.73 4.17
C THR A 67 -0.62 -9.98 4.14
N LYS A 68 -1.80 -9.94 4.76
CA LYS A 68 -2.75 -11.06 4.76
C LYS A 68 -3.24 -11.39 3.34
N GLY A 69 -3.48 -10.38 2.52
CA GLY A 69 -3.85 -10.54 1.11
C GLY A 69 -2.75 -11.27 0.32
N LEU A 70 -1.48 -10.89 0.48
CA LEU A 70 -0.37 -11.56 -0.21
C LEU A 70 -0.18 -13.03 0.23
N LEU A 71 -0.56 -13.37 1.46
CA LEU A 71 -0.44 -14.73 2.00
C LEU A 71 -1.63 -15.63 1.64
N GLY A 72 -2.84 -15.06 1.48
CA GLY A 72 -4.08 -15.81 1.26
C GLY A 72 -4.45 -16.06 -0.20
N MET A 73 -3.76 -15.44 -1.16
CA MET A 73 -4.08 -15.56 -2.58
C MET A 73 -2.82 -15.50 -3.46
N PRO A 74 -2.85 -16.06 -4.68
CA PRO A 74 -1.71 -16.04 -5.59
C PRO A 74 -1.20 -14.61 -5.81
N ALA A 75 0.12 -14.43 -5.74
CA ALA A 75 0.76 -13.10 -5.79
C ALA A 75 0.28 -12.23 -6.98
N GLY A 76 0.03 -12.82 -8.14
CA GLY A 76 -0.50 -12.10 -9.31
C GLY A 76 -1.87 -11.46 -9.07
N ARG A 77 -2.79 -12.16 -8.39
CA ARG A 77 -4.10 -11.61 -8.03
C ARG A 77 -4.00 -10.57 -6.91
N ALA A 78 -3.10 -10.79 -5.95
CA ALA A 78 -2.92 -9.84 -4.84
C ALA A 78 -2.40 -8.50 -5.36
N THR A 79 -1.42 -8.53 -6.27
CA THR A 79 -0.91 -7.32 -6.94
C THR A 79 -1.99 -6.66 -7.80
N ALA A 80 -2.80 -7.43 -8.53
CA ALA A 80 -3.92 -6.88 -9.30
C ALA A 80 -4.93 -6.14 -8.41
N MET A 81 -5.31 -6.73 -7.28
CA MET A 81 -6.20 -6.09 -6.30
C MET A 81 -5.59 -4.82 -5.69
N GLY A 82 -4.27 -4.79 -5.54
CA GLY A 82 -3.54 -3.62 -5.06
C GLY A 82 -3.71 -2.37 -5.93
N TYR A 83 -3.99 -2.51 -7.22
CA TYR A 83 -4.29 -1.36 -8.09
C TYR A 83 -5.64 -0.70 -7.78
N GLY A 84 -6.54 -1.39 -7.07
CA GLY A 84 -7.80 -0.82 -6.59
C GLY A 84 -7.62 0.37 -5.64
N GLN A 85 -6.43 0.57 -5.07
CA GLN A 85 -6.14 1.75 -4.26
C GLN A 85 -6.15 3.06 -5.06
N VAL A 86 -5.87 3.02 -6.38
CA VAL A 86 -5.80 4.21 -7.25
C VAL A 86 -7.14 4.96 -7.32
N PRO A 87 -8.26 4.31 -7.70
CA PRO A 87 -9.56 4.98 -7.71
C PRO A 87 -10.02 5.40 -6.31
N LEU A 88 -9.64 4.64 -5.26
CA LEU A 88 -9.96 4.99 -3.88
C LEU A 88 -9.20 6.25 -3.43
N ALA A 89 -7.93 6.40 -3.81
CA ALA A 89 -7.12 7.58 -3.53
C ALA A 89 -7.67 8.82 -4.26
N ALA A 90 -8.05 8.69 -5.53
CA ALA A 90 -8.68 9.78 -6.29
C ALA A 90 -10.00 10.24 -5.63
N LEU A 91 -10.83 9.29 -5.17
CA LEU A 91 -12.05 9.59 -4.43
C LEU A 91 -11.75 10.32 -3.11
N TRP A 92 -10.72 9.90 -2.40
CA TRP A 92 -10.31 10.51 -1.13
C TRP A 92 -9.77 11.94 -1.31
N GLY A 93 -8.97 12.17 -2.35
CA GLY A 93 -8.49 13.48 -2.77
C GLY A 93 -9.63 14.46 -3.04
N TRP A 94 -10.63 14.01 -3.79
CA TRP A 94 -11.82 14.81 -4.06
C TRP A 94 -12.65 15.10 -2.81
N LEU A 95 -12.88 14.09 -1.95
CA LEU A 95 -13.77 14.21 -0.81
C LEU A 95 -13.18 15.07 0.32
N PHE A 96 -11.89 14.88 0.64
CA PHE A 96 -11.25 15.50 1.79
C PHE A 96 -10.36 16.70 1.43
N PHE A 97 -9.68 16.65 0.30
CA PHE A 97 -8.76 17.70 -0.14
C PHE A 97 -9.40 18.67 -1.15
N ARG A 98 -10.65 18.41 -1.56
CA ARG A 98 -11.38 19.15 -2.61
C ARG A 98 -10.60 19.28 -3.90
N GLU A 99 -9.79 18.26 -4.19
CA GLU A 99 -8.99 18.21 -5.41
C GLU A 99 -9.93 17.92 -6.60
N PRO A 100 -9.96 18.77 -7.64
CA PRO A 100 -10.86 18.55 -8.76
C PRO A 100 -10.49 17.25 -9.49
N LEU A 101 -11.48 16.39 -9.76
CA LEU A 101 -11.28 15.28 -10.68
C LEU A 101 -11.33 15.81 -12.10
N ASP A 102 -10.15 16.15 -12.62
CA ASP A 102 -10.00 16.43 -14.03
C ASP A 102 -10.42 15.21 -14.88
N PRO A 103 -10.93 15.43 -16.10
CA PRO A 103 -11.38 14.35 -16.98
C PRO A 103 -10.31 13.27 -17.20
N ASP A 104 -9.05 13.66 -17.26
CA ASP A 104 -7.91 12.75 -17.45
C ASP A 104 -7.71 11.85 -16.22
N THR A 105 -7.82 12.42 -15.01
CA THR A 105 -7.73 11.69 -13.74
C THR A 105 -8.89 10.72 -13.57
N ALA A 106 -10.10 11.16 -13.93
CA ALA A 106 -11.29 10.30 -13.91
C ALA A 106 -11.18 9.14 -14.91
N LEU A 107 -10.68 9.40 -16.12
CA LEU A 107 -10.44 8.37 -17.13
C LEU A 107 -9.39 7.36 -16.66
N ALA A 108 -8.26 7.83 -16.14
CA ALA A 108 -7.21 6.97 -15.61
C ALA A 108 -7.72 6.09 -14.45
N ALA A 109 -8.44 6.67 -13.49
CA ALA A 109 -9.05 5.92 -12.39
C ALA A 109 -10.05 4.86 -12.89
N GLY A 110 -10.88 5.22 -13.87
CA GLY A 110 -11.83 4.30 -14.51
C GLY A 110 -11.14 3.13 -15.23
N LEU A 111 -10.07 3.39 -15.98
CA LEU A 111 -9.27 2.37 -16.67
C LEU A 111 -8.61 1.41 -15.67
N VAL A 112 -8.02 1.93 -14.60
CA VAL A 112 -7.40 1.10 -13.55
C VAL A 112 -8.45 0.23 -12.85
N LEU A 113 -9.62 0.79 -12.55
CA LEU A 113 -10.72 0.05 -11.93
C LEU A 113 -11.25 -1.05 -12.87
N ALA A 114 -11.42 -0.76 -14.16
CA ALA A 114 -11.81 -1.74 -15.17
C ALA A 114 -10.77 -2.87 -15.33
N ALA A 115 -9.48 -2.52 -15.42
CA ALA A 115 -8.40 -3.50 -15.51
C ALA A 115 -8.34 -4.42 -14.28
N THR A 116 -8.51 -3.84 -13.08
CA THR A 116 -8.58 -4.59 -11.82
C THR A 116 -9.76 -5.57 -11.83
N LEU A 117 -10.95 -5.11 -12.21
CA LEU A 117 -12.15 -5.97 -12.32
C LEU A 117 -12.00 -7.07 -13.38
N LEU A 118 -11.40 -6.78 -14.53
CA LEU A 118 -11.13 -7.77 -15.58
C LEU A 118 -10.14 -8.83 -15.12
N SER A 119 -9.11 -8.44 -14.35
CA SER A 119 -8.16 -9.37 -13.76
C SER A 119 -8.81 -10.33 -12.75
N LEU A 120 -9.93 -9.94 -12.14
CA LEU A 120 -10.72 -10.84 -11.28
C LEU A 120 -11.58 -11.80 -12.10
N ARG A 121 -12.10 -11.34 -13.25
CA ARG A 121 -12.96 -12.15 -14.14
C ARG A 121 -12.20 -13.22 -14.93
N ARG A 122 -10.97 -12.95 -15.36
CA ARG A 122 -10.13 -13.94 -16.06
C ARG A 122 -9.43 -14.85 -15.04
N SER A 123 -10.16 -15.88 -14.62
CA SER A 123 -9.57 -17.08 -14.06
C SER A 123 -9.47 -18.13 -15.16
N PRO A 124 -8.29 -18.55 -15.62
CA PRO A 124 -8.18 -19.83 -16.32
C PRO A 124 -8.64 -20.95 -15.36
N PRO A 125 -9.27 -22.03 -15.88
CA PRO A 125 -9.46 -23.23 -15.09
C PRO A 125 -8.10 -23.89 -14.74
N SER A 126 -8.14 -24.64 -13.64
CA SER A 126 -7.08 -25.28 -12.85
C SER A 126 -5.88 -25.93 -13.55
N ALA A 127 -4.78 -26.10 -12.80
CA ALA A 127 -4.11 -27.40 -12.66
C ALA A 127 -4.15 -27.75 -11.14
N ALA A 128 -5.05 -28.62 -10.68
CA ALA A 128 -4.92 -30.07 -10.69
C ALA A 128 -3.64 -30.54 -9.97
N THR A 129 -3.84 -31.18 -8.81
CA THR A 129 -3.15 -32.38 -8.32
C THR A 129 -1.78 -32.69 -8.95
N ASP A 130 -0.71 -32.60 -8.16
CA ASP A 130 0.19 -33.75 -8.02
C ASP A 130 1.09 -33.61 -6.77
N ARG A 131 0.84 -34.52 -5.82
CA ARG A 131 1.70 -35.09 -4.76
C ARG A 131 2.05 -34.27 -3.52
#